data_AF-A0A538QVN6-F1
#
_entry.id   AF-A0A538QVN6-F1
#
_cell.length_a   1.000
_cell.length_b   1.000
_cell.length_c   1.000
_cell.angle_alpha   90.00
_cell.angle_beta   90.00
_cell.angle_gamma   90.00
#
_symmetry.space_group_name_H-M   'P 1'
#
loop_
_entity.id
_entity.type
_entity.pdbx_description
1 polymer ?
#
loop_
_entity_poly.entity_id
_entity_poly.type
_entity_poly.pdbx_seq_one_letter_code
_entity_poly.pdbx_strand_id
1 'polypeptide(L)'
;MFLERKFLTAIDQRTPDAGARPALPAPIDDVVRNLDHVLAAERGISHVLPDFGLSRSGAWSVEGVLVHAAAELRETLPRYEARLALDDIETDLDDDGRPIVLVLGRVGTARVTLTIDPLRRCVRAVHLG
;
A
#
# COMPACT_ATOMS: atom_id res chain seq x y z
N MET A 1 -17.19 10.74 22.93
CA MET A 1 -16.62 9.41 23.24
C MET A 1 -15.25 9.38 22.60
N PHE A 2 -14.21 9.63 23.40
CA PHE A 2 -12.84 9.82 22.95
C PHE A 2 -12.20 8.44 22.75
N LEU A 3 -11.77 8.11 21.53
CA LEU A 3 -10.91 6.94 21.35
C LEU A 3 -9.49 7.29 21.77
N GLU A 4 -8.99 6.48 22.71
CA GLU A 4 -7.66 6.54 23.28
C GLU A 4 -6.59 6.40 22.21
N ARG A 5 -5.69 7.39 22.14
CA ARG A 5 -4.41 7.28 21.45
C ARG A 5 -3.53 6.29 22.22
N LYS A 6 -3.31 5.10 21.67
CA LYS A 6 -2.40 4.08 22.23
C LYS A 6 -1.50 3.49 21.14
N PHE A 7 -0.24 3.94 21.20
CA PHE A 7 0.99 3.27 20.79
C PHE A 7 1.19 2.89 19.32
N LEU A 8 1.96 3.72 18.61
CA LEU A 8 3.03 3.23 17.75
C LEU A 8 4.33 3.95 18.15
N THR A 9 5.31 3.14 18.54
CA THR A 9 6.64 3.54 18.96
C THR A 9 7.34 4.32 17.84
N ALA A 10 8.03 5.41 18.21
CA ALA A 10 8.86 6.20 17.30
C ALA A 10 9.84 5.29 16.53
N ILE A 11 9.67 5.23 15.20
CA ILE A 11 10.74 4.80 14.31
C ILE A 11 11.52 6.07 13.97
N ASP A 12 12.79 6.03 14.35
CA ASP A 12 13.84 7.02 14.12
C ASP A 12 13.70 7.73 12.76
N GLN A 13 13.75 9.06 12.83
CA GLN A 13 13.75 9.96 11.68
C GLN A 13 15.07 9.84 10.92
N ARG A 14 15.17 8.81 10.08
CA ARG A 14 16.00 8.86 8.88
C ARG A 14 15.10 8.56 7.70
N THR A 15 14.85 9.58 6.89
CA THR A 15 14.52 9.38 5.49
C THR A 15 15.53 8.37 4.95
N PRO A 16 15.15 7.14 4.57
CA PRO A 16 16.03 6.38 3.74
C PRO A 16 16.04 7.15 2.43
N ASP A 17 17.22 7.65 2.07
CA ASP A 17 17.67 7.61 0.69
C ASP A 17 17.11 6.36 0.01
N ALA A 18 16.80 6.43 -1.29
CA ALA A 18 16.33 5.31 -2.09
C ALA A 18 17.30 4.10 -2.03
N GLY A 19 17.25 3.34 -0.94
CA GLY A 19 18.34 2.53 -0.44
C GLY A 19 17.78 1.35 0.33
N ALA A 20 17.85 0.20 -0.34
CA ALA A 20 17.62 -1.16 0.15
C ALA A 20 16.56 -1.31 1.26
N ARG A 21 15.34 -1.69 0.85
CA ARG A 21 14.31 -2.23 1.76
C ARG A 21 14.99 -3.31 2.64
N PRO A 22 14.78 -3.34 3.97
CA PRO A 22 15.35 -4.37 4.82
C PRO A 22 14.99 -5.75 4.27
N ALA A 23 15.88 -6.74 4.42
CA ALA A 23 15.66 -8.08 3.89
C ALA A 23 14.36 -8.67 4.47
N LEU A 24 13.29 -8.64 3.67
CA LEU A 24 12.00 -9.20 4.02
C LEU A 24 12.07 -10.73 3.86
N PRO A 25 11.30 -11.50 4.64
CA PRO A 25 11.14 -12.92 4.36
C PRO A 25 10.65 -13.12 2.92
N ALA A 26 11.23 -14.08 2.20
CA ALA A 26 11.00 -14.25 0.76
C ALA A 26 9.52 -14.23 0.33
N PRO A 27 8.56 -14.86 1.04
CA PRO A 27 7.14 -14.78 0.66
C PRO A 27 6.58 -13.36 0.70
N ILE A 28 7.02 -12.54 1.66
CA ILE A 28 6.59 -11.16 1.82
C ILE A 28 7.30 -10.27 0.79
N ASP A 29 8.60 -10.49 0.57
CA ASP A 29 9.35 -9.76 -0.45
C ASP A 29 8.75 -9.95 -1.85
N ASP A 30 8.36 -11.18 -2.18
CA ASP A 30 7.71 -11.51 -3.46
C ASP A 30 6.34 -10.84 -3.63
N VAL A 31 5.56 -10.74 -2.55
CA VAL A 31 4.28 -10.01 -2.53
C VAL A 31 4.53 -8.53 -2.78
N VAL A 32 5.46 -7.93 -2.03
CA VAL A 32 5.76 -6.50 -2.13
C VAL A 32 6.30 -6.15 -3.53
N ARG A 33 7.15 -7.00 -4.11
CA ARG A 33 7.65 -6.82 -5.47
C ARG A 33 6.52 -6.83 -6.50
N ASN A 34 5.57 -7.76 -6.39
CA ASN A 34 4.42 -7.79 -7.29
C ASN A 34 3.51 -6.57 -7.07
N LEU A 35 3.33 -6.11 -5.83
CA LEU A 35 2.61 -4.88 -5.55
C LEU A 35 3.29 -3.66 -6.18
N ASP A 36 4.61 -3.55 -6.14
CA ASP A 36 5.34 -2.49 -6.82
C ASP A 36 5.05 -2.51 -8.34
N HIS A 37 4.89 -3.69 -8.96
CA HIS A 37 4.45 -3.81 -10.36
C HIS A 37 3.00 -3.38 -10.59
N VAL A 38 2.07 -3.81 -9.72
CA VAL A 38 0.65 -3.42 -9.78
C VAL A 38 0.52 -1.90 -9.65
N LEU A 39 1.19 -1.31 -8.66
CA LEU A 39 1.12 0.11 -8.40
C LEU A 39 1.70 0.92 -9.56
N ALA A 40 2.84 0.50 -10.13
CA ALA A 40 3.47 1.18 -11.27
C ALA A 40 2.67 1.07 -12.58
N ALA A 41 1.87 0.02 -12.76
CA ALA A 41 1.14 -0.22 -14.00
C ALA A 41 -0.12 0.65 -14.13
N GLU A 42 -0.27 1.31 -15.28
CA GLU A 42 -1.49 2.07 -15.60
C GLU A 42 -2.61 1.14 -16.07
N ARG A 43 -3.75 1.20 -15.37
CA ARG A 43 -4.94 0.42 -15.71
C ARG A 43 -5.43 0.72 -17.13
N GLY A 44 -5.77 -0.32 -17.88
CA GLY A 44 -6.24 -0.22 -19.26
C GLY A 44 -5.16 -0.16 -20.34
N ILE A 45 -3.87 -0.18 -19.97
CA ILE A 45 -2.78 -0.12 -20.97
C ILE A 45 -2.58 -1.45 -21.73
N SER A 46 -2.98 -2.57 -21.14
CA SER A 46 -2.86 -3.91 -21.74
C SER A 46 -4.22 -4.44 -22.16
N HIS A 47 -4.32 -4.94 -23.39
CA HIS A 47 -5.52 -5.64 -23.86
C HIS A 47 -5.70 -7.03 -23.24
N VAL A 48 -4.63 -7.61 -22.70
CA VAL A 48 -4.65 -8.96 -22.09
C VAL A 48 -5.15 -8.89 -20.64
N LEU A 49 -4.73 -7.86 -19.91
CA LEU A 49 -5.10 -7.62 -18.51
C LEU A 49 -5.65 -6.19 -18.38
N PRO A 50 -6.89 -5.92 -18.85
CA PRO A 50 -7.43 -4.57 -18.93
C PRO A 50 -7.66 -3.91 -17.56
N ASP A 51 -7.83 -4.69 -16.49
CA ASP A 51 -8.03 -4.22 -15.12
C ASP A 51 -6.77 -4.32 -14.23
N PHE A 52 -5.61 -4.66 -14.80
CA PHE A 52 -4.35 -4.69 -14.06
C PHE A 52 -3.82 -3.29 -13.78
N GLY A 53 -3.42 -3.07 -12.53
CA GLY A 53 -2.87 -1.80 -12.05
C GLY A 53 -3.93 -0.78 -11.61
N LEU A 54 -3.48 0.45 -11.42
CA LEU A 54 -4.31 1.56 -10.93
C LEU A 54 -4.56 2.58 -12.04
N SER A 55 -5.75 3.19 -12.04
CA SER A 55 -6.05 4.28 -12.96
C SER A 55 -5.34 5.57 -12.54
N ARG A 56 -5.19 6.51 -13.48
CA ARG A 56 -4.75 7.85 -13.12
C ARG A 56 -5.88 8.53 -12.34
N SER A 57 -5.60 8.95 -11.11
CA SER A 57 -6.58 9.70 -10.33
C SER A 57 -6.86 11.04 -11.02
N GLY A 58 -8.13 11.29 -11.36
CA GLY A 58 -8.63 12.61 -11.76
C GLY A 58 -9.06 13.48 -10.59
N ALA A 59 -8.72 13.08 -9.35
CA ALA A 59 -9.15 13.79 -8.15
C ALA A 59 -8.42 15.12 -7.99
N TRP A 60 -9.17 16.14 -7.56
CA TRP A 60 -8.67 17.50 -7.33
C TRP A 60 -8.28 17.75 -5.86
N SER A 61 -8.42 16.74 -4.99
CA SER A 61 -8.14 16.84 -3.55
C SER A 61 -7.39 15.61 -3.04
N VAL A 62 -6.64 15.78 -1.94
CA VAL A 62 -5.92 14.69 -1.26
C VAL A 62 -6.87 13.59 -0.79
N GLU A 63 -8.01 13.97 -0.21
CA GLU A 63 -9.05 13.01 0.20
C GLU A 63 -9.59 12.22 -1.00
N GLY A 64 -9.82 12.88 -2.13
CA GLY A 64 -10.26 12.19 -3.35
C GLY A 64 -9.23 11.20 -3.88
N VAL A 65 -7.93 11.54 -3.80
CA VAL A 65 -6.84 10.60 -4.15
C VAL A 65 -6.86 9.38 -3.23
N LEU A 66 -6.98 9.59 -1.92
CA LEU A 66 -7.01 8.52 -0.91
C LEU A 66 -8.20 7.57 -1.11
N VAL A 67 -9.40 8.11 -1.23
CA VAL A 67 -10.63 7.33 -1.43
C VAL A 67 -10.55 6.53 -2.71
N HIS A 68 -10.11 7.16 -3.81
CA HIS A 68 -9.96 6.50 -5.10
C HIS A 68 -8.93 5.37 -5.06
N ALA A 69 -7.73 5.65 -4.54
CA ALA A 69 -6.67 4.65 -4.44
C ALA A 69 -7.07 3.47 -3.55
N ALA A 70 -7.70 3.72 -2.41
CA ALA A 70 -8.18 2.66 -1.53
C ALA A 70 -9.27 1.81 -2.20
N ALA A 71 -10.19 2.40 -2.96
CA ALA A 71 -11.22 1.67 -3.69
C ALA A 71 -10.60 0.75 -4.76
N GLU A 72 -9.66 1.27 -5.56
CA GLU A 72 -9.00 0.46 -6.59
C GLU A 72 -8.14 -0.66 -5.99
N LEU A 73 -7.42 -0.40 -4.89
CA LEU A 73 -6.65 -1.44 -4.21
C LEU A 73 -7.54 -2.55 -3.66
N ARG A 74 -8.71 -2.23 -3.09
CA ARG A 74 -9.68 -3.25 -2.64
C ARG A 74 -10.13 -4.16 -3.78
N GLU A 75 -10.21 -3.63 -5.00
CA GLU A 75 -10.58 -4.42 -6.19
C GLU A 75 -9.38 -5.21 -6.76
N THR A 76 -8.24 -4.55 -6.92
CA THR A 76 -7.07 -5.08 -7.65
C THR A 76 -6.32 -6.12 -6.84
N LEU A 77 -6.12 -5.90 -5.54
CA LEU A 77 -5.24 -6.76 -4.75
C LEU A 77 -5.72 -8.22 -4.67
N PRO A 78 -7.02 -8.51 -4.41
CA PRO A 78 -7.49 -9.90 -4.38
C PRO A 78 -7.35 -10.64 -5.72
N ARG A 79 -7.35 -9.91 -6.84
CA ARG A 79 -7.21 -10.50 -8.19
C ARG A 79 -5.77 -10.78 -8.56
N TYR A 80 -4.86 -9.89 -8.18
CA TYR A 80 -3.49 -9.85 -8.70
C TYR A 80 -2.41 -10.19 -7.68
N GLU A 81 -2.75 -10.28 -6.40
CA GLU A 81 -1.83 -10.73 -5.34
C GLU A 81 -2.56 -11.59 -4.29
N ALA A 82 -3.05 -12.76 -4.72
CA ALA A 82 -3.81 -13.67 -3.85
C ALA A 82 -3.01 -14.23 -2.64
N ARG A 83 -1.68 -14.09 -2.62
CA ARG A 83 -0.86 -14.50 -1.46
C ARG A 83 -1.00 -13.51 -0.30
N LEU A 84 -1.43 -12.28 -0.58
CA LEU A 84 -1.86 -11.32 0.41
C LEU A 84 -3.35 -11.54 0.71
N ALA A 85 -3.63 -12.23 1.80
CA ALA A 85 -4.98 -12.30 2.33
C ALA A 85 -5.35 -10.94 2.93
N LEU A 86 -6.10 -10.15 2.17
CA LEU A 86 -6.50 -8.80 2.54
C LEU A 86 -7.50 -8.83 3.71
N ASP A 87 -7.15 -8.18 4.81
CA ASP A 87 -8.02 -8.04 5.98
C ASP A 87 -8.74 -6.68 5.94
N ASP A 88 -8.02 -5.57 5.69
CA ASP A 88 -8.61 -4.23 5.53
C ASP A 88 -7.72 -3.27 4.72
N ILE A 89 -8.30 -2.15 4.29
CA ILE A 89 -7.60 -1.00 3.71
C ILE A 89 -8.08 0.27 4.41
N GLU A 90 -7.14 1.03 4.96
CA GLU A 90 -7.38 2.31 5.61
C GLU A 90 -6.66 3.44 4.87
N THR A 91 -7.13 4.66 5.05
CA THR A 91 -6.55 5.88 4.45
C THR A 91 -6.18 6.86 5.55
N ASP A 92 -4.99 7.44 5.49
CA ASP A 92 -4.53 8.40 6.48
C ASP A 92 -3.56 9.42 5.86
N LEU A 93 -3.08 10.35 6.69
CA LEU A 93 -1.93 11.19 6.41
C LEU A 93 -0.76 10.73 7.28
N ASP A 94 0.46 10.70 6.72
CA ASP A 94 1.66 10.48 7.52
C ASP A 94 1.98 11.70 8.42
N ASP A 95 3.00 11.57 9.27
CA ASP A 95 3.42 12.63 10.19
C ASP A 95 3.82 13.95 9.48
N ASP A 96 4.18 13.88 8.20
CA ASP A 96 4.51 15.02 7.34
C ASP A 96 3.26 15.58 6.60
N GLY A 97 2.07 15.03 6.87
CA GLY A 97 0.81 15.41 6.23
C GLY A 97 0.61 14.85 4.82
N ARG A 98 1.40 13.84 4.41
CA ARG A 98 1.32 13.24 3.06
C ARG A 98 0.30 12.11 3.04
N PRO A 99 -0.51 11.97 1.97
CA PRO A 99 -1.47 10.87 1.88
C PRO A 99 -0.78 9.51 1.89
N ILE A 100 -1.31 8.60 2.69
CA ILE A 100 -0.92 7.20 2.72
C ILE A 100 -2.14 6.29 2.72
N VAL A 101 -1.99 5.12 2.11
CA VAL A 101 -2.96 4.02 2.21
C VAL A 101 -2.32 2.89 3.00
N LEU A 102 -2.98 2.44 4.04
CA LEU A 102 -2.56 1.29 4.84
C LEU A 102 -3.31 0.06 4.35
N VAL A 103 -2.56 -0.95 3.91
CA VAL A 103 -3.11 -2.25 3.51
C VAL A 103 -2.77 -3.25 4.59
N LEU A 104 -3.79 -3.75 5.27
CA LEU A 104 -3.68 -4.71 6.35
C LEU A 104 -4.04 -6.09 5.84
N GLY A 105 -3.22 -7.08 6.14
CA GLY A 105 -3.49 -8.44 5.71
C GLY A 105 -2.51 -9.46 6.26
N ARG A 106 -2.48 -10.62 5.60
CA ARG A 106 -1.61 -11.74 5.95
C ARG A 106 -0.93 -12.32 4.73
N VAL A 107 0.33 -12.70 4.90
CA VAL A 107 1.09 -13.51 3.93
C VAL A 107 1.48 -14.81 4.61
N GLY A 108 0.84 -15.91 4.21
CA GLY A 108 0.91 -17.16 4.97
C GLY A 108 0.33 -16.97 6.37
N THR A 109 1.16 -17.15 7.40
CA THR A 109 0.77 -16.95 8.81
C THR A 109 1.18 -15.59 9.38
N ALA A 110 2.00 -14.82 8.66
CA ALA A 110 2.51 -13.53 9.14
C ALA A 110 1.49 -12.43 8.87
N ARG A 111 1.23 -11.58 9.88
CA ARG A 111 0.48 -10.34 9.70
C ARG A 111 1.37 -9.29 9.08
N VAL A 112 0.85 -8.58 8.09
CA VAL A 112 1.57 -7.53 7.37
C VAL A 112 0.72 -6.26 7.32
N THR A 113 1.38 -5.13 7.53
CA THR A 113 0.83 -3.81 7.25
C THR A 113 1.73 -3.15 6.22
N LEU A 114 1.17 -2.80 5.07
CA LEU A 114 1.87 -2.14 3.98
C LEU A 114 1.44 -0.68 3.92
N THR A 115 2.40 0.23 3.94
CA THR A 115 2.14 1.66 3.75
C THR A 115 2.42 2.01 2.29
N ILE A 116 1.39 2.45 1.57
CA ILE A 116 1.44 2.80 0.16
C ILE A 116 1.39 4.32 0.02
N ASP A 117 2.25 4.87 -0.84
CA ASP A 117 2.13 6.24 -1.33
C ASP A 117 1.24 6.23 -2.59
N PRO A 118 0.01 6.74 -2.53
CA PRO A 118 -0.88 6.74 -3.68
C PRO A 118 -0.45 7.73 -4.77
N LEU A 119 0.31 8.78 -4.42
CA LEU A 119 0.79 9.78 -5.38
C LEU A 119 2.00 9.28 -6.16
N ARG A 120 2.94 8.61 -5.46
CA ARG A 120 4.12 8.00 -6.07
C ARG A 120 3.89 6.59 -6.59
N ARG A 121 2.77 5.98 -6.22
CA ARG A 121 2.35 4.63 -6.61
C ARG A 121 3.43 3.60 -6.26
N CYS A 122 3.84 3.57 -4.99
CA CYS A 122 4.84 2.64 -4.49
C CYS A 122 4.61 2.23 -3.03
N VAL A 123 5.18 1.09 -2.62
CA VAL A 123 5.19 0.67 -1.21
C VAL A 123 6.32 1.39 -0.47
N ARG A 124 5.96 2.25 0.49
CA ARG A 124 6.90 3.02 1.33
C ARG A 124 7.46 2.21 2.49
N ALA A 125 6.62 1.41 3.14
CA ALA A 125 7.01 0.66 4.33
C ALA A 125 6.25 -0.66 4.43
N VAL A 126 6.87 -1.61 5.14
CA VAL A 126 6.31 -2.93 5.45
C VAL A 126 6.55 -3.16 6.94
N HIS A 127 5.47 -3.37 7.68
CA HIS A 127 5.52 -3.74 9.09
C HIS A 127 5.02 -5.18 9.25
N LEU A 128 5.75 -5.97 10.04
CA LEU A 128 5.42 -7.35 10.36
C LEU A 128 4.98 -7.41 11.82
N GLY A 129 3.81 -7.98 12.06
CA GLY A 129 3.23 -8.16 13.40
C GLY A 129 3.25 -9.59 13.89
#